data_AF-A0A2E5AEV8-F1
#
_entry.id   AF-A0A2E5AEV8-F1
#
_cell.length_a   1.000
_cell.length_b   1.000
_cell.length_c   1.000
_cell.angle_alpha   90.00
_cell.angle_beta   90.00
_cell.angle_gamma   90.00
#
_symmetry.space_group_name_H-M   'P 1'
#
loop_
_entity.id
_entity.type
_entity.pdbx_description
1 polymer ?
#
loop_
_entity_poly.entity_id
_entity_poly.type
_entity_poly.pdbx_seq_one_letter_code
_entity_poly.pdbx_strand_id
1 'polypeptide(L)'
;MSYIDSYDHVLVGYMAGLPLYRPLEDIPGPENGESRLDFPCRTDQLVLGGGSGEHEGLVLARPGAAMALYALDSEDFEFPEAERDRLNALIEAAPILVRYGWNGSTHRQFKARCKSAALPNPYHRHYGPFDAWLAMGFGEFCYAALPDLDPDMVEGLRAFQIQPPVHVRYCNVLLPPPGLPVYARSGTAFEARLRSFGSERAEHDVEGA
;
A
#
# COMPACT_ATOMS: atom_id res chain seq x y z
N MET A 1 -1.67 11.06 16.62
CA MET A 1 -1.73 9.59 16.57
C MET A 1 -2.91 9.23 15.73
N SER A 2 -2.63 8.49 14.67
CA SER A 2 -3.60 7.98 13.72
C SER A 2 -4.36 6.78 14.30
N TYR A 3 -5.56 6.48 13.79
CA TYR A 3 -6.33 5.30 14.20
C TYR A 3 -5.52 4.00 14.09
N ILE A 4 -4.73 3.85 13.01
CA ILE A 4 -3.82 2.71 12.80
C ILE A 4 -2.81 2.51 13.95
N ASP A 5 -2.43 3.58 14.67
CA ASP A 5 -1.47 3.50 15.79
C ASP A 5 -2.03 2.73 17.00
N SER A 6 -3.33 2.53 17.04
CA SER A 6 -4.02 1.74 18.08
C SER A 6 -3.76 0.24 17.94
N TYR A 7 -3.29 -0.21 16.78
CA TYR A 7 -3.10 -1.62 16.42
C TYR A 7 -1.64 -1.90 16.04
N ASP A 8 -1.20 -3.14 16.21
CA ASP A 8 0.09 -3.58 15.72
C ASP A 8 0.13 -3.54 14.19
N HIS A 9 1.12 -2.85 13.64
CA HIS A 9 1.22 -2.58 12.21
C HIS A 9 2.66 -2.27 11.80
N VAL A 10 2.96 -2.46 10.52
CA VAL A 10 4.26 -2.13 9.92
C VAL A 10 4.09 -1.12 8.79
N LEU A 11 5.07 -0.24 8.64
CA LEU A 11 5.19 0.63 7.48
C LEU A 11 5.70 -0.17 6.29
N VAL A 12 4.97 -0.14 5.18
CA VAL A 12 5.37 -0.78 3.92
C VAL A 12 5.81 0.22 2.85
N GLY A 13 5.56 1.51 3.03
CA GLY A 13 6.05 2.52 2.11
C GLY A 13 5.33 3.85 2.23
N TYR A 14 5.52 4.69 1.21
CA TYR A 14 4.84 5.97 1.08
C TYR A 14 4.29 6.12 -0.33
N MET A 15 3.06 6.59 -0.45
CA MET A 15 2.45 6.93 -1.73
C MET A 15 2.03 8.39 -1.73
N ALA A 16 2.59 9.19 -2.64
CA ALA A 16 2.31 10.62 -2.79
C ALA A 16 2.36 11.40 -1.46
N GLY A 17 3.32 11.05 -0.60
CA GLY A 17 3.55 11.67 0.72
C GLY A 17 2.63 11.19 1.84
N LEU A 18 1.80 10.17 1.61
CA LEU A 18 1.04 9.49 2.66
C LEU A 18 1.69 8.14 3.00
N PRO A 19 1.78 7.77 4.29
CA PRO A 19 2.31 6.47 4.69
C PRO A 19 1.35 5.35 4.30
N LEU A 20 1.92 4.22 3.88
CA LEU A 20 1.22 2.99 3.54
C LEU A 20 1.60 1.94 4.59
N TYR A 21 0.61 1.35 5.22
CA TYR A 21 0.78 0.38 6.30
C TYR A 21 0.15 -0.97 5.96
N ARG A 22 0.71 -2.01 6.58
CA ARG A 22 0.10 -3.33 6.69
C ARG A 22 -0.19 -3.61 8.17
N PRO A 23 -1.44 -3.94 8.55
CA PRO A 23 -1.73 -4.34 9.91
C PRO A 23 -1.18 -5.75 10.19
N LEU A 24 -0.75 -5.99 11.42
CA LEU A 24 -0.28 -7.30 11.91
C LEU A 24 -1.38 -8.05 12.68
N GLU A 25 -2.49 -7.39 12.97
CA GLU A 25 -3.70 -7.94 13.56
C GLU A 25 -4.92 -7.40 12.82
N ASP A 26 -6.03 -8.14 12.82
CA ASP A 26 -7.24 -7.70 12.14
C ASP A 26 -7.87 -6.50 12.88
N ILE A 27 -8.07 -5.42 12.14
CA ILE A 27 -8.74 -4.22 12.64
C ILE A 27 -10.24 -4.38 12.38
N PRO A 28 -11.09 -4.46 13.41
CA PRO A 28 -12.51 -4.75 13.25
C PRO A 28 -13.30 -3.59 12.63
N GLY A 29 -12.78 -2.36 12.70
CA GLY A 29 -13.52 -1.15 12.40
C GLY A 29 -14.57 -0.82 13.48
N PRO A 30 -15.36 0.25 13.30
CA PRO A 30 -16.31 0.69 14.32
C PRO A 30 -17.54 -0.22 14.37
N GLU A 31 -17.88 -0.72 15.57
CA GLU A 31 -19.03 -1.62 15.81
C GLU A 31 -20.39 -1.01 15.41
N ASN A 32 -20.51 0.33 15.45
CA ASN A 32 -21.79 1.04 15.27
C ASN A 32 -21.77 2.10 14.14
N GLY A 33 -20.75 2.11 13.27
CA GLY A 33 -20.67 3.06 12.15
C GLY A 33 -20.51 4.55 12.54
N GLU A 34 -20.19 4.83 13.81
CA GLU A 34 -20.19 6.20 14.36
C GLU A 34 -18.94 7.02 13.97
N SER A 35 -17.80 6.38 13.73
CA SER A 35 -16.60 7.06 13.23
C SER A 35 -16.43 6.79 11.74
N ARG A 36 -16.72 7.82 10.92
CA ARG A 36 -16.38 7.79 9.48
C ARG A 36 -14.87 7.72 9.23
N LEU A 37 -14.05 7.92 10.26
CA LEU A 37 -12.59 8.01 10.20
C LEU A 37 -11.91 6.69 10.59
N ASP A 38 -12.63 5.79 11.24
CA ASP A 38 -12.17 4.46 11.64
C ASP A 38 -12.50 3.48 10.51
N PHE A 39 -11.65 2.48 10.33
CA PHE A 39 -11.74 1.57 9.20
C PHE A 39 -11.46 0.13 9.63
N PRO A 40 -12.17 -0.87 9.08
CA PRO A 40 -11.72 -2.24 9.13
C PRO A 40 -10.53 -2.45 8.19
N CYS A 41 -9.55 -3.25 8.60
CA CYS A 41 -8.41 -3.64 7.77
C CYS A 41 -7.86 -4.97 8.27
N ARG A 42 -7.90 -5.99 7.43
CA ARG A 42 -7.36 -7.31 7.76
C ARG A 42 -5.85 -7.38 7.49
N THR A 43 -5.20 -8.38 8.08
CA THR A 43 -3.76 -8.65 7.90
C THR A 43 -3.34 -8.92 6.44
N ASP A 44 -4.29 -9.29 5.58
CA ASP A 44 -4.13 -9.47 4.13
C ASP A 44 -4.51 -8.22 3.32
N GLN A 45 -4.60 -7.04 3.95
CA GLN A 45 -4.94 -5.77 3.32
C GLN A 45 -3.88 -4.71 3.62
N LEU A 46 -3.95 -3.59 2.90
CA LEU A 46 -3.11 -2.41 3.15
C LEU A 46 -3.98 -1.19 3.44
N VAL A 47 -3.45 -0.24 4.18
CA VAL A 47 -4.07 1.06 4.38
C VAL A 47 -3.11 2.19 4.05
N LEU A 48 -3.54 3.08 3.15
CA LEU A 48 -2.88 4.34 2.88
C LEU A 48 -3.46 5.43 3.79
N GLY A 49 -2.58 6.20 4.40
CA GLY A 49 -2.95 7.06 5.53
C GLY A 49 -3.17 6.21 6.78
N GLY A 50 -3.79 6.81 7.79
CA GLY A 50 -3.90 6.17 9.10
C GLY A 50 -5.24 6.39 9.79
N GLY A 51 -6.23 6.94 9.10
CA GLY A 51 -7.54 7.25 9.65
C GLY A 51 -7.53 8.46 10.58
N SER A 52 -8.48 8.49 11.53
CA SER A 52 -8.66 9.58 12.49
C SER A 52 -7.33 10.07 13.07
N GLY A 53 -7.07 11.39 13.06
CA GLY A 53 -5.90 12.02 13.67
C GLY A 53 -4.99 12.78 12.68
N GLU A 54 -4.49 12.12 11.64
CA GLU A 54 -3.53 12.72 10.69
C GLU A 54 -4.07 12.80 9.26
N HIS A 55 -4.42 11.65 8.68
CA HIS A 55 -4.85 11.51 7.29
C HIS A 55 -5.92 10.44 7.15
N GLU A 56 -6.97 10.74 6.40
CA GLU A 56 -8.09 9.83 6.16
C GLU A 56 -7.64 8.51 5.55
N GLY A 57 -8.27 7.41 5.97
CA GLY A 57 -7.87 6.06 5.59
C GLY A 57 -8.35 5.67 4.19
N LEU A 58 -7.48 5.07 3.39
CA LEU A 58 -7.82 4.40 2.15
C LEU A 58 -7.35 2.94 2.23
N VAL A 59 -8.29 2.02 2.35
CA VAL A 59 -8.00 0.58 2.46
C VAL A 59 -7.95 -0.04 1.06
N LEU A 60 -6.85 -0.72 0.76
CA LEU A 60 -6.76 -1.70 -0.32
C LEU A 60 -7.42 -2.99 0.17
N ALA A 61 -8.72 -3.09 -0.04
CA ALA A 61 -9.54 -4.16 0.53
C ALA A 61 -9.34 -5.51 -0.16
N ARG A 62 -8.86 -5.51 -1.41
CA ARG A 62 -8.72 -6.71 -2.24
C ARG A 62 -7.40 -6.69 -3.02
N PRO A 63 -6.25 -6.97 -2.38
CA PRO A 63 -4.96 -6.97 -3.07
C PRO A 63 -4.91 -7.88 -4.30
N GLY A 64 -5.45 -9.09 -4.24
CA GLY A 64 -5.47 -9.98 -5.41
C GLY A 64 -6.24 -9.42 -6.61
N ALA A 65 -7.37 -8.74 -6.36
CA ALA A 65 -8.10 -8.05 -7.44
C ALA A 65 -7.31 -6.85 -8.00
N ALA A 66 -6.52 -6.17 -7.17
CA ALA A 66 -5.61 -5.12 -7.64
C ALA A 66 -4.47 -5.70 -8.49
N MET A 67 -3.87 -6.82 -8.07
CA MET A 67 -2.85 -7.54 -8.85
C MET A 67 -3.41 -7.99 -10.19
N ALA A 68 -4.63 -8.54 -10.22
CA ALA A 68 -5.33 -8.92 -11.44
C ALA A 68 -5.56 -7.73 -12.37
N LEU A 69 -6.01 -6.59 -11.84
CA LEU A 69 -6.22 -5.36 -12.62
C LEU A 69 -4.90 -4.86 -13.24
N TYR A 70 -3.81 -4.87 -12.48
CA TYR A 70 -2.48 -4.58 -12.99
C TYR A 70 -2.08 -5.54 -14.11
N ALA A 71 -2.24 -6.84 -13.90
CA ALA A 71 -1.77 -7.85 -14.84
C ALA A 71 -2.55 -7.80 -16.17
N LEU A 72 -3.86 -7.54 -16.13
CA LEU A 72 -4.68 -7.39 -17.34
C LEU A 72 -4.29 -6.18 -18.20
N ASP A 73 -3.77 -5.13 -17.58
CA ASP A 73 -3.36 -3.90 -18.27
C ASP A 73 -1.87 -3.92 -18.67
N SER A 74 -1.07 -4.80 -18.08
CA SER A 74 0.35 -4.97 -18.39
C SER A 74 0.57 -5.83 -19.64
N GLU A 75 1.58 -5.47 -20.43
CA GLU A 75 2.07 -6.26 -21.57
C GLU A 75 2.96 -7.43 -21.15
N ASP A 76 3.25 -7.56 -19.85
CA ASP A 76 4.07 -8.63 -19.29
C ASP A 76 3.31 -9.96 -19.19
N PHE A 77 1.99 -9.93 -19.38
CA PHE A 77 1.10 -11.08 -19.23
C PHE A 77 0.28 -11.35 -20.49
N GLU A 78 0.08 -12.62 -20.78
CA GLU A 78 -0.80 -13.06 -21.86
C GLU A 78 -1.83 -14.06 -21.33
N PHE A 79 -3.09 -13.61 -21.30
CA PHE A 79 -4.20 -14.41 -20.82
C PHE A 79 -5.08 -14.91 -21.97
N PRO A 80 -5.51 -16.19 -21.93
CA PRO A 80 -6.63 -16.65 -22.76
C PRO A 80 -7.93 -15.93 -22.35
N GLU A 81 -8.89 -15.85 -23.27
CA GLU A 81 -10.15 -15.10 -23.10
C GLU A 81 -10.90 -15.52 -21.82
N ALA A 82 -11.06 -16.82 -21.59
CA ALA A 82 -11.73 -17.33 -20.39
C ALA A 82 -11.08 -16.88 -19.07
N GLU A 83 -9.76 -16.72 -19.06
CA GLU A 83 -9.04 -16.24 -17.88
C GLU A 83 -9.18 -14.73 -17.72
N ARG A 84 -9.19 -13.97 -18.82
CA ARG A 84 -9.50 -12.53 -18.77
C ARG A 84 -10.89 -12.29 -18.20
N ASP A 85 -11.89 -13.06 -18.62
CA ASP A 85 -13.25 -12.96 -18.11
C ASP A 85 -13.33 -13.28 -16.62
N ARG A 86 -12.62 -14.32 -16.16
CA ARG A 86 -12.53 -14.67 -14.74
C ARG A 86 -11.92 -13.53 -13.91
N LEU A 87 -10.82 -12.93 -14.38
CA LEU A 87 -10.14 -11.84 -13.69
C LEU A 87 -10.98 -10.55 -13.70
N ASN A 88 -11.65 -10.24 -14.82
CA ASN A 88 -12.59 -9.11 -14.89
C ASN A 88 -13.76 -9.29 -13.90
N ALA A 89 -14.38 -10.48 -13.87
CA ALA A 89 -15.44 -10.79 -12.91
C ALA A 89 -14.96 -10.64 -11.46
N LEU A 90 -13.73 -11.06 -11.16
CA LEU A 90 -13.13 -10.84 -9.85
C LEU A 90 -13.01 -9.35 -9.53
N ILE A 91 -12.49 -8.53 -10.45
CA ILE A 91 -12.31 -7.08 -10.27
C ILE A 91 -13.66 -6.40 -10.03
N GLU A 92 -14.69 -6.79 -10.77
CA GLU A 92 -16.03 -6.19 -10.71
C GLU A 92 -16.85 -6.61 -9.48
N ALA A 93 -16.53 -7.76 -8.86
CA ALA A 93 -17.32 -8.32 -7.77
C ALA A 93 -17.50 -7.40 -6.55
N ALA A 94 -16.51 -6.55 -6.26
CA ALA A 94 -16.53 -5.62 -5.13
C ALA A 94 -15.43 -4.55 -5.28
N PRO A 95 -15.56 -3.38 -4.62
CA PRO A 95 -14.53 -2.34 -4.66
C PRO A 95 -13.15 -2.84 -4.23
N ILE A 96 -12.11 -2.51 -5.01
CA ILE A 96 -10.71 -2.77 -4.66
C ILE A 96 -10.22 -1.79 -3.59
N LEU A 97 -10.65 -0.54 -3.69
CA LEU A 97 -10.26 0.56 -2.82
C LEU A 97 -11.48 1.09 -2.06
N VAL A 98 -11.38 1.18 -0.74
CA VAL A 98 -12.44 1.67 0.14
C VAL A 98 -11.94 2.86 0.94
N ARG A 99 -12.69 3.97 0.87
CA ARG A 99 -12.33 5.25 1.51
C ARG A 99 -13.07 5.43 2.83
N TYR A 100 -12.33 5.81 3.86
CA TYR A 100 -12.84 6.12 5.19
C TYR A 100 -12.45 7.54 5.56
N GLY A 101 -13.43 8.42 5.69
CA GLY A 101 -13.24 9.81 6.06
C GLY A 101 -12.99 10.76 4.88
N TRP A 102 -12.64 10.23 3.71
CA TRP A 102 -12.34 11.05 2.54
C TRP A 102 -13.55 11.85 2.09
N ASN A 103 -13.40 13.16 2.03
CA ASN A 103 -14.35 14.05 1.37
C ASN A 103 -13.84 14.50 0.00
N GLY A 104 -14.66 15.23 -0.75
CA GLY A 104 -14.31 15.70 -2.09
C GLY A 104 -13.06 16.61 -2.14
N SER A 105 -12.76 17.34 -1.06
CA SER A 105 -11.55 18.17 -0.96
C SER A 105 -10.31 17.31 -0.79
N THR A 106 -10.31 16.39 0.19
CA THR A 106 -9.21 15.44 0.44
C THR A 106 -8.91 14.63 -0.81
N HIS A 107 -9.95 14.12 -1.48
CA HIS A 107 -9.81 13.40 -2.74
C HIS A 107 -9.14 14.24 -3.84
N ARG A 108 -9.55 15.51 -4.03
CA ARG A 108 -8.92 16.40 -5.02
C ARG A 108 -7.47 16.71 -4.68
N GLN A 109 -7.16 16.95 -3.41
CA GLN A 109 -5.80 17.25 -2.97
C GLN A 109 -4.86 16.07 -3.17
N PHE A 110 -5.28 14.86 -2.76
CA PHE A 110 -4.48 13.66 -3.00
C PHE A 110 -4.31 13.38 -4.49
N LYS A 111 -5.38 13.47 -5.28
CA LYS A 111 -5.29 13.35 -6.74
C LYS A 111 -4.34 14.39 -7.36
N ALA A 112 -4.26 15.60 -6.82
CA ALA A 112 -3.31 16.61 -7.27
C ALA A 112 -1.86 16.22 -6.92
N ARG A 113 -1.61 15.67 -5.73
CA ARG A 113 -0.29 15.11 -5.37
C ARG A 113 0.11 13.97 -6.30
N CYS A 114 -0.82 13.09 -6.65
CA CYS A 114 -0.59 12.00 -7.60
C CYS A 114 -0.30 12.46 -9.04
N LYS A 115 -0.54 13.73 -9.38
CA LYS A 115 -0.17 14.32 -10.68
C LYS A 115 1.22 14.98 -10.67
N SER A 116 1.91 14.98 -9.54
CA SER A 116 3.21 15.61 -9.40
C SER A 116 4.25 14.89 -10.27
N ALA A 117 5.05 15.66 -11.02
CA ALA A 117 6.18 15.14 -11.77
C ALA A 117 7.33 14.58 -10.89
N ALA A 118 7.23 14.74 -9.56
CA ALA A 118 8.14 14.10 -8.62
C ALA A 118 7.87 12.61 -8.40
N LEU A 119 6.72 12.11 -8.86
CA LEU A 119 6.41 10.68 -8.82
C LEU A 119 7.02 9.97 -10.04
N PRO A 120 7.53 8.73 -9.89
CA PRO A 120 8.05 7.95 -11.02
C PRO A 120 7.02 7.77 -12.14
N ASN A 121 5.76 7.52 -11.77
CA ASN A 121 4.66 7.23 -12.69
C ASN A 121 3.45 8.13 -12.40
N PRO A 122 3.49 9.45 -12.66
CA PRO A 122 2.41 10.37 -12.28
C PRO A 122 1.08 10.02 -12.95
N TYR A 123 -0.03 10.30 -12.25
CA TYR A 123 -1.36 10.13 -12.82
C TYR A 123 -1.63 11.15 -13.94
N HIS A 124 -1.94 10.64 -15.12
CA HIS A 124 -2.49 11.39 -16.24
C HIS A 124 -3.85 10.82 -16.65
N ARG A 125 -4.76 11.66 -17.16
CA ARG A 125 -6.13 11.25 -17.50
C ARG A 125 -6.19 10.17 -18.60
N HIS A 126 -5.17 10.07 -19.44
CA HIS A 126 -5.11 9.06 -20.50
C HIS A 126 -4.92 7.64 -19.96
N TYR A 127 -4.46 7.46 -18.71
CA TYR A 127 -4.44 6.16 -18.01
C TYR A 127 -5.82 5.74 -17.47
N GLY A 128 -6.87 6.50 -17.79
CA GLY A 128 -8.23 6.18 -17.37
C GLY A 128 -8.64 6.76 -16.01
N PRO A 129 -9.63 6.14 -15.34
CA PRO A 129 -10.10 6.58 -14.03
C PRO A 129 -8.98 6.59 -12.98
N PHE A 130 -8.99 7.59 -12.11
CA PHE A 130 -7.96 7.75 -11.07
C PHE A 130 -7.88 6.54 -10.13
N ASP A 131 -9.02 5.98 -9.76
CA ASP A 131 -9.08 4.84 -8.84
C ASP A 131 -8.54 3.56 -9.47
N ALA A 132 -8.74 3.39 -10.79
CA ALA A 132 -8.17 2.28 -11.53
C ALA A 132 -6.63 2.41 -11.61
N TRP A 133 -6.12 3.59 -11.95
CA TRP A 133 -4.67 3.86 -11.93
C TRP A 133 -4.05 3.62 -10.55
N LEU A 134 -4.72 4.06 -9.49
CA LEU A 134 -4.23 3.87 -8.12
C LEU A 134 -4.25 2.39 -7.72
N ALA A 135 -5.31 1.67 -8.08
CA ALA A 135 -5.42 0.23 -7.86
C ALA A 135 -4.36 -0.55 -8.64
N MET A 136 -4.07 -0.19 -9.90
CA MET A 136 -2.98 -0.80 -10.67
C MET A 136 -1.61 -0.56 -10.02
N GLY A 137 -1.34 0.66 -9.54
CA GLY A 137 -0.10 0.96 -8.83
C GLY A 137 0.08 0.14 -7.55
N PHE A 138 -1.00 -0.06 -6.78
CA PHE A 138 -0.98 -0.98 -5.64
C PHE A 138 -0.91 -2.45 -6.06
N GLY A 139 -1.56 -2.84 -7.15
CA GLY A 139 -1.52 -4.20 -7.69
C GLY A 139 -0.12 -4.62 -8.09
N GLU A 140 0.59 -3.76 -8.83
CA GLU A 140 1.99 -3.96 -9.19
C GLU A 140 2.88 -4.05 -7.93
N PHE A 141 2.68 -3.14 -6.97
CA PHE A 141 3.41 -3.15 -5.70
C PHE A 141 3.19 -4.45 -4.92
N CYS A 142 1.94 -4.90 -4.74
CA CYS A 142 1.63 -6.12 -4.02
C CYS A 142 2.19 -7.34 -4.74
N TYR A 143 2.02 -7.44 -6.06
CA TYR A 143 2.56 -8.55 -6.85
C TYR A 143 4.08 -8.66 -6.74
N ALA A 144 4.78 -7.51 -6.73
CA ALA A 144 6.23 -7.43 -6.72
C ALA A 144 6.85 -7.60 -5.32
N ALA A 145 6.32 -6.89 -4.34
CA ALA A 145 6.98 -6.64 -3.06
C ALA A 145 6.24 -7.25 -1.85
N LEU A 146 4.95 -7.58 -1.99
CA LEU A 146 4.12 -8.18 -0.94
C LEU A 146 3.28 -9.36 -1.48
N PRO A 147 3.92 -10.37 -2.12
CA PRO A 147 3.19 -11.45 -2.77
C PRO A 147 2.42 -12.33 -1.77
N ASP A 148 2.78 -12.26 -0.50
CA ASP A 148 2.15 -13.01 0.59
C ASP A 148 0.77 -12.45 1.00
N LEU A 149 0.37 -11.28 0.50
CA LEU A 149 -1.00 -10.76 0.69
C LEU A 149 -2.05 -11.58 -0.08
N ASP A 150 -1.67 -12.19 -1.20
CA ASP A 150 -2.53 -13.10 -1.95
C ASP A 150 -1.66 -14.09 -2.76
N PRO A 151 -1.11 -15.13 -2.11
CA PRO A 151 -0.16 -16.05 -2.74
C PRO A 151 -0.79 -16.83 -3.89
N ASP A 152 -2.07 -17.19 -3.78
CA ASP A 152 -2.80 -17.92 -4.80
C ASP A 152 -2.97 -17.07 -6.07
N MET A 153 -3.28 -15.77 -5.92
CA MET A 153 -3.32 -14.85 -7.05
C MET A 153 -1.95 -14.70 -7.71
N VAL A 154 -0.87 -14.54 -6.92
CA VAL A 154 0.48 -14.42 -7.47
C VAL A 154 0.88 -15.67 -8.25
N GLU A 155 0.62 -16.86 -7.71
CA GLU A 155 0.86 -18.12 -8.41
C GLU A 155 0.06 -18.22 -9.70
N GLY A 156 -1.24 -17.88 -9.65
CA GLY A 156 -2.12 -17.87 -10.82
C GLY A 156 -1.62 -16.92 -11.92
N LEU A 157 -1.20 -15.70 -11.57
CA LEU A 157 -0.69 -14.73 -12.53
C LEU A 157 0.67 -15.13 -13.13
N ARG A 158 1.56 -15.76 -12.33
CA ARG A 158 2.87 -16.24 -12.82
C ARG A 158 2.74 -17.25 -13.95
N ALA A 159 1.67 -18.05 -13.97
CA ALA A 159 1.41 -19.01 -15.04
C ALA A 159 1.19 -18.36 -16.42
N PHE A 160 0.82 -17.07 -16.44
CA PHE A 160 0.51 -16.30 -17.66
C PHE A 160 1.54 -15.20 -17.94
N GLN A 161 2.60 -15.12 -17.14
CA GLN A 161 3.64 -14.12 -17.32
C GLN A 161 4.58 -14.53 -18.47
N ILE A 162 4.70 -13.67 -19.47
CA ILE A 162 5.49 -13.92 -20.68
C ILE A 162 6.81 -13.12 -20.72
N GLN A 163 6.95 -12.12 -19.85
CA GLN A 163 8.17 -11.32 -19.72
C GLN A 163 8.61 -11.23 -18.26
N PRO A 164 9.93 -11.10 -17.98
CA PRO A 164 10.40 -10.78 -16.64
C PRO A 164 9.70 -9.52 -16.12
N PRO A 165 9.27 -9.48 -14.85
CA PRO A 165 8.55 -8.33 -14.34
C PRO A 165 9.48 -7.11 -14.30
N VAL A 166 9.10 -6.05 -15.01
CA VAL A 166 9.79 -4.75 -14.96
C VAL A 166 8.96 -3.83 -14.07
N HIS A 167 9.30 -3.76 -12.78
CA HIS A 167 8.51 -3.11 -11.72
C HIS A 167 8.50 -1.57 -11.72
N VAL A 168 8.14 -0.95 -12.84
CA VAL A 168 8.14 0.52 -12.97
C VAL A 168 6.99 1.08 -13.81
N ARG A 169 5.89 0.35 -14.06
CA ARG A 169 4.83 0.87 -14.96
C ARG A 169 3.80 1.76 -14.27
N TYR A 170 3.38 1.39 -13.06
CA TYR A 170 2.34 2.08 -12.28
C TYR A 170 2.76 2.40 -10.85
N CYS A 171 3.68 1.62 -10.29
CA CYS A 171 4.08 1.71 -8.90
C CYS A 171 4.72 3.07 -8.59
N ASN A 172 4.20 3.70 -7.54
CA ASN A 172 4.68 4.96 -6.98
C ASN A 172 4.92 4.84 -5.47
N VAL A 173 4.92 3.62 -4.95
CA VAL A 173 5.19 3.34 -3.53
C VAL A 173 6.69 3.46 -3.29
N LEU A 174 7.08 4.48 -2.53
CA LEU A 174 8.45 4.69 -2.09
C LEU A 174 8.73 3.82 -0.86
N LEU A 175 9.76 2.99 -0.91
CA LEU A 175 10.21 2.22 0.23
C LEU A 175 11.08 3.06 1.18
N PRO A 176 10.89 2.96 2.50
CA PRO A 176 11.82 3.57 3.44
C PRO A 176 13.22 2.94 3.26
N PRO A 177 14.30 3.74 3.25
CA PRO A 177 15.64 3.20 3.16
C PRO A 177 15.99 2.38 4.41
N PRO A 178 16.81 1.32 4.26
CA PRO A 178 17.26 0.52 5.40
C PRO A 178 17.88 1.37 6.51
N GLY A 179 17.44 1.13 7.75
CA GLY A 179 17.95 1.80 8.95
C GLY A 179 17.37 3.20 9.20
N LEU A 180 16.46 3.70 8.36
CA LEU A 180 15.70 4.90 8.69
C LEU A 180 14.80 4.62 9.92
N PRO A 181 14.85 5.44 10.98
CA PRO A 181 13.94 5.31 12.09
C PRO A 181 12.50 5.47 11.59
N VAL A 182 11.66 4.49 11.89
CA VAL A 182 10.23 4.56 11.59
C VAL A 182 9.42 4.60 12.86
N TYR A 183 8.38 5.41 12.82
CA TYR A 183 7.45 5.61 13.94
C TYR A 183 6.19 4.75 13.80
N ALA A 184 6.26 3.67 13.01
CA ALA A 184 5.24 2.63 12.97
C ALA A 184 5.44 1.67 14.15
N ARG A 185 4.33 1.25 14.77
CA ARG A 185 4.34 0.53 16.06
C ARG A 185 5.23 -0.72 16.04
N SER A 186 5.27 -1.43 14.92
CA SER A 186 6.05 -2.66 14.75
C SER A 186 7.19 -2.54 13.73
N GLY A 187 7.57 -1.32 13.33
CA GLY A 187 8.70 -1.08 12.42
C GLY A 187 8.34 -1.02 10.93
N THR A 188 9.28 -1.40 10.06
CA THR A 188 9.10 -1.49 8.61
C THR A 188 8.96 -2.94 8.15
N ALA A 189 8.20 -3.18 7.09
CA ALA A 189 8.13 -4.51 6.47
C ALA A 189 9.40 -4.92 5.72
N PHE A 190 10.24 -3.93 5.33
CA PHE A 190 11.52 -4.15 4.64
C PHE A 190 12.65 -3.79 5.60
N GLU A 191 13.74 -4.56 5.64
CA GLU A 191 14.80 -4.44 6.65
C GLU A 191 15.16 -2.97 7.01
N ALA A 192 14.59 -2.45 8.11
CA ALA A 192 15.07 -1.28 8.80
C ALA A 192 15.10 -1.60 10.30
N ARG A 193 16.30 -1.55 10.88
CA ARG A 193 16.52 -1.89 12.29
C ARG A 193 15.94 -0.79 13.18
N LEU A 194 15.18 -1.21 14.20
CA LEU A 194 14.79 -0.36 15.32
C LEU A 194 16.03 0.26 15.96
N ARG A 195 15.99 1.58 16.19
CA ARG A 195 16.94 2.23 17.09
C ARG A 195 16.62 1.78 18.51
N SER A 196 17.41 0.86 19.06
CA SER A 196 17.34 0.53 20.48
C SER A 196 17.80 1.74 21.29
N PHE A 197 16.93 2.27 22.17
CA PHE A 197 17.35 3.20 23.22
C PHE A 197 18.01 2.41 24.33
N GLY A 198 19.31 2.12 24.17
CA GLY A 198 20.17 1.63 25.24
C GLY A 198 20.70 2.82 26.04
N SER A 199 20.30 2.92 27.30
CA SER A 199 20.94 3.79 28.28
C SER A 199 22.32 3.22 28.62
N GLU A 200 23.38 3.75 28.03
CA GLU A 200 24.72 3.60 28.58
C GLU A 200 25.31 5.00 28.77
N ARG A 201 25.58 5.31 30.04
CA ARG A 201 26.39 6.47 30.44
C ARG A 201 27.73 6.33 29.75
N ALA A 202 28.11 7.33 28.96
CA ALA A 202 29.48 7.47 28.52
C ALA A 202 30.37 7.71 29.76
N GLU A 203 31.13 6.71 30.17
CA GLU A 203 32.35 6.93 30.93
C GLU A 203 33.34 7.63 30.00
N HIS A 204 33.66 8.87 30.35
CA HIS A 204 34.66 9.67 29.67
C HIS A 204 36.05 9.19 30.13
N ASP A 205 36.67 8.31 29.36
CA ASP A 205 38.12 8.13 29.43
C ASP A 205 38.77 9.21 28.57
N VAL A 206 39.41 10.16 29.25
CA VAL A 206 40.31 11.15 28.67
C VAL A 206 41.72 10.58 28.77
N GLU A 207 42.24 10.03 27.69
CA GLU A 207 43.69 9.88 27.49
C GLU A 207 44.10 10.59 26.20
N GLY A 208 44.88 11.66 26.34
CA GLY A 208 45.40 12.43 25.22
C GLY A 208 45.92 13.82 25.56
N ALA A 209 46.85 13.93 26.51
CA ALA A 209 47.91 14.95 26.55
C ALA A 209 49.08 14.43 27.38
#